data_AF-A0A949G8J7-F1
#
_entry.id   AF-A0A949G8J7-F1
#
_cell.length_a   1.000
_cell.length_b   1.000
_cell.length_c   1.000
_cell.angle_alpha   90.00
_cell.angle_beta   90.00
_cell.angle_gamma   90.00
#
_symmetry.space_group_name_H-M   'P 1'
#
loop_
_entity.id
_entity.type
_entity.pdbx_description
1 polymer ?
#
loop_
_entity_poly.entity_id
_entity_poly.type
_entity_poly.pdbx_seq_one_letter_code
_entity_poly.pdbx_strand_id
1 'polypeptide(L)'
;MNTWTPLFSKIVDSSIWAEPDYVVKIFITMLALKDSDQVVRYNAFALAQRAHKTEKEVLDALNILSSPDDKRLEPQPFEGRRIERVEDGWKLLNGQFYEDMMRGLNRRAYKAAKQREYRERQKEIRRVRSENDEREARFVRADGNGEVSKADRIAAEGL
;
A
#
# COMPACT_ATOMS: atom_id res chain seq x y z
N MET A 1 -4.89 13.67 13.13
CA MET A 1 -5.00 13.14 11.75
C MET A 1 -5.27 11.65 11.85
N ASN A 2 -6.21 11.12 11.05
CA ASN A 2 -6.40 9.68 10.92
C ASN A 2 -5.32 9.14 9.96
N THR A 3 -4.16 8.82 10.51
CA THR A 3 -3.05 8.19 9.78
C THR A 3 -3.25 6.68 9.76
N TRP A 4 -2.76 5.99 8.73
CA TRP A 4 -2.79 4.53 8.65
C TRP A 4 -1.37 3.98 8.80
N THR A 5 -1.22 2.87 9.51
CA THR A 5 0.05 2.10 9.57
C THR A 5 -0.17 0.74 8.90
N PRO A 6 0.77 0.27 8.06
CA PRO A 6 0.71 -1.08 7.53
C PRO A 6 0.91 -2.14 8.61
N LEU A 7 -0.02 -3.08 8.70
CA LEU A 7 0.13 -4.32 9.46
C LEU A 7 0.16 -5.50 8.48
N PHE A 8 1.27 -6.23 8.48
CA PHE A 8 1.44 -7.40 7.61
C PHE A 8 0.82 -8.63 8.25
N SER A 9 0.05 -9.41 7.48
CA SER A 9 -0.56 -10.66 7.96
C SER A 9 0.47 -11.63 8.55
N LYS A 10 1.69 -11.66 8.01
CA LYS A 10 2.83 -12.46 8.51
C LYS A 10 3.16 -12.22 10.00
N ILE A 11 2.65 -11.17 10.63
CA ILE A 11 2.82 -10.95 12.07
C ILE A 11 2.26 -12.12 12.89
N VAL A 12 1.20 -12.80 12.42
CA VAL A 12 0.59 -13.92 13.14
C VAL A 12 1.45 -15.19 13.13
N ASP A 13 2.35 -15.30 12.15
CA ASP A 13 3.31 -16.40 12.02
C ASP A 13 4.67 -16.06 12.68
N SER A 14 4.80 -14.86 13.25
CA SER A 14 6.03 -14.40 13.87
C SER A 14 6.14 -14.87 15.33
N SER A 15 7.37 -14.99 15.81
CA SER A 15 7.68 -15.31 17.22
C SER A 15 7.01 -14.35 18.21
N ILE A 16 6.76 -13.10 17.79
CA ILE A 16 6.05 -12.11 18.59
C ILE A 16 4.64 -12.57 18.95
N TRP A 17 3.96 -13.30 18.07
CA TRP A 17 2.57 -13.73 18.28
C TRP A 17 2.47 -14.84 19.34
N ALA A 18 3.59 -15.48 19.67
CA ALA A 18 3.69 -16.46 20.76
C ALA A 18 4.06 -15.82 22.10
N GLU A 19 4.31 -14.51 22.15
CA GLU A 19 4.52 -13.78 23.40
C GLU A 19 3.19 -13.56 24.14
N PRO A 20 3.23 -13.18 25.43
CA PRO A 20 2.04 -12.78 26.16
C PRO A 20 1.22 -11.71 25.42
N ASP A 21 -0.10 -11.73 25.63
CA ASP A 21 -1.06 -10.85 24.95
C ASP A 21 -0.70 -9.36 25.08
N TYR A 22 -0.18 -8.94 26.25
CA TYR A 22 0.22 -7.56 26.47
C TYR A 22 1.41 -7.16 25.61
N VAL A 23 2.39 -8.05 25.38
CA VAL A 23 3.55 -7.78 24.53
C VAL A 23 3.10 -7.54 23.09
N VAL A 24 2.23 -8.41 22.56
CA VAL A 24 1.65 -8.27 21.21
C VAL A 24 0.84 -6.98 21.09
N LYS A 25 -0.04 -6.72 22.06
CA LYS A 25 -0.87 -5.51 22.07
C LYS A 25 -0.03 -4.24 22.12
N ILE A 26 1.02 -4.22 22.95
CA ILE A 26 1.92 -3.07 23.05
C ILE A 26 2.69 -2.88 21.75
N PHE A 27 3.19 -3.95 21.12
CA PHE A 27 3.88 -3.85 19.85
C PHE A 27 2.98 -3.32 18.72
N ILE A 28 1.74 -3.82 18.61
CA ILE A 28 0.74 -3.29 17.66
C ILE A 28 0.39 -1.83 17.96
N THR A 29 0.28 -1.48 19.25
CA THR A 29 0.08 -0.08 19.68
C THR A 29 1.25 0.80 19.22
N MET A 30 2.48 0.34 19.40
CA MET A 30 3.69 1.04 18.94
C MET A 30 3.71 1.20 17.41
N LEU A 31 3.32 0.18 16.64
CA LEU A 31 3.16 0.29 15.19
C LEU A 31 2.16 1.40 14.82
N ALA A 32 1.03 1.49 15.52
CA ALA A 32 0.03 2.52 15.26
C ALA A 32 0.48 3.95 15.67
N LEU A 33 1.36 4.07 16.68
CA LEU A 33 1.81 5.35 17.23
C LEU A 33 3.10 5.88 16.62
N LYS A 34 3.86 5.07 15.88
CA LYS A 34 5.16 5.47 15.32
C LYS A 34 5.00 6.65 14.35
N ASP A 35 6.00 7.52 14.34
CA ASP A 35 6.11 8.58 13.36
C ASP A 35 6.74 8.07 12.04
N SER A 36 6.87 8.97 11.06
CA SER A 36 7.41 8.66 9.74
C SER A 36 8.84 8.10 9.76
N ASP A 37 9.62 8.44 10.79
CA ASP A 37 10.99 7.98 11.03
C ASP A 37 11.04 6.66 11.82
N GLN A 38 9.89 6.01 12.02
CA GLN A 38 9.74 4.75 12.73
C GLN A 38 10.05 4.82 14.23
N VAL A 39 10.00 6.02 14.82
CA VAL A 39 10.20 6.23 16.26
C VAL A 39 8.86 6.43 16.97
N VAL A 40 8.73 5.81 18.13
CA VAL A 40 7.60 5.96 19.05
C VAL A 40 8.04 6.84 20.20
N ARG A 41 7.61 8.11 20.18
CA ARG A 41 7.97 9.16 21.15
C ARG A 41 7.07 9.14 22.38
N TYR A 42 6.99 7.99 23.02
CA TYR A 42 6.20 7.78 24.23
C TYR A 42 7.04 7.14 25.32
N ASN A 43 6.83 7.57 26.56
CA ASN A 43 7.37 6.90 27.74
C ASN A 43 6.50 5.70 28.14
N ALA A 44 6.98 4.87 29.07
CA ALA A 44 6.27 3.66 29.50
C ALA A 44 4.87 3.98 30.06
N PHE A 45 4.75 5.01 30.89
CA PHE A 45 3.47 5.47 31.44
C PHE A 45 2.45 5.83 30.34
N ALA A 46 2.84 6.61 29.34
CA ALA A 46 1.95 7.03 28.27
C ALA A 46 1.60 5.86 27.34
N LEU A 47 2.55 4.93 27.08
CA LEU A 47 2.26 3.69 26.36
C LEU A 47 1.25 2.82 27.12
N ALA A 48 1.34 2.75 28.44
CA ALA A 48 0.41 1.99 29.28
C ALA A 48 -1.03 2.49 29.11
N GLN A 49 -1.21 3.83 29.10
CA GLN A 49 -2.51 4.45 28.84
C GLN A 49 -3.04 4.13 27.43
N ARG A 50 -2.17 4.22 26.40
CA ARG A 50 -2.56 3.98 25.00
C ARG A 50 -2.90 2.51 24.72
N ALA A 51 -2.14 1.59 25.31
CA ALA A 51 -2.34 0.16 25.16
C ALA A 51 -3.40 -0.40 26.12
N HIS A 52 -3.89 0.41 27.07
CA HIS A 52 -4.73 -0.03 28.18
C HIS A 52 -4.11 -1.24 28.91
N LYS A 53 -2.88 -1.06 29.38
CA LYS A 53 -2.08 -2.03 30.14
C LYS A 53 -1.45 -1.33 31.34
N THR A 54 -0.90 -2.09 32.28
CA THR A 54 -0.16 -1.54 33.41
C THR A 54 1.24 -1.10 33.00
N GLU A 55 1.84 -0.17 33.74
CA GLU A 55 3.22 0.26 33.47
C GLU A 55 4.21 -0.90 33.62
N LYS A 56 3.96 -1.83 34.55
CA LYS A 56 4.76 -3.04 34.73
C LYS A 56 4.73 -3.93 33.47
N GLU A 57 3.56 -4.20 32.92
CA GLU A 57 3.42 -4.95 31.66
C GLU A 57 4.13 -4.23 30.50
N VAL A 58 4.09 -2.89 30.46
CA VAL A 58 4.79 -2.12 29.44
C VAL A 58 6.30 -2.22 29.56
N LEU A 59 6.85 -2.04 30.75
CA LEU A 59 8.30 -2.18 30.97
C LEU A 59 8.77 -3.58 30.62
N ASP A 60 8.02 -4.60 31.00
CA ASP A 60 8.33 -5.99 30.66
C ASP A 60 8.27 -6.23 29.14
N ALA A 61 7.22 -5.75 28.47
CA ALA A 61 7.11 -5.85 27.02
C ALA A 61 8.25 -5.10 26.30
N LEU A 62 8.62 -3.91 26.76
CA LEU A 62 9.73 -3.14 26.18
C LEU A 62 11.04 -3.90 26.32
N ASN A 63 11.28 -4.55 27.46
CA ASN A 63 12.44 -5.41 27.66
C ASN A 63 12.42 -6.56 26.64
N ILE A 64 11.35 -7.37 26.59
CA ILE A 64 11.22 -8.50 25.66
C ILE A 64 11.41 -8.06 24.20
N LEU A 65 10.78 -6.95 23.78
CA LEU A 65 10.87 -6.44 22.41
C LEU A 65 12.26 -5.91 22.04
N SER A 66 13.04 -5.47 23.03
CA SER A 66 14.40 -4.96 22.86
C SER A 66 15.48 -6.02 23.04
N SER A 67 15.11 -7.20 23.55
CA SER A 67 15.99 -8.35 23.71
C SER A 67 16.11 -9.15 22.40
N PRO A 68 17.27 -9.81 22.17
CA PRO A 68 17.42 -10.77 21.09
C PRO A 68 16.33 -11.85 21.09
N ASP A 69 15.92 -12.31 19.91
CA ASP A 69 14.93 -13.38 19.74
C ASP A 69 15.63 -14.71 19.45
N ASP A 70 15.83 -15.48 20.52
CA ASP A 70 16.50 -16.78 20.50
C ASP A 70 15.58 -17.93 20.07
N LYS A 71 14.30 -17.66 19.76
CA LYS A 71 13.34 -18.72 19.37
C LYS A 71 13.62 -19.28 17.97
N ARG A 72 14.47 -18.62 17.18
CA ARG A 72 14.84 -19.04 15.82
C ARG A 72 16.32 -19.38 15.75
N LEU A 73 16.63 -20.49 15.10
CA LEU A 73 18.00 -20.96 14.87
C LEU A 73 18.72 -20.16 13.77
N GLU A 74 17.97 -19.52 12.87
CA GLU A 74 18.50 -18.78 11.73
C GLU A 74 18.92 -17.36 12.14
N PRO A 75 20.03 -16.82 11.60
CA PRO A 75 20.43 -15.43 11.84
C PRO A 75 19.34 -14.45 11.43
N GLN A 76 18.90 -13.62 12.37
CA GLN A 76 17.90 -12.59 12.15
C GLN A 76 18.56 -11.20 12.08
N PRO A 77 18.05 -10.27 11.25
CA PRO A 77 18.44 -8.87 11.33
C PRO A 77 18.27 -8.36 12.76
N PHE A 78 19.28 -7.61 13.24
CA PHE A 78 19.33 -7.06 14.60
C PHE A 78 19.19 -8.10 15.71
N GLU A 79 19.61 -9.35 15.47
CA GLU A 79 19.47 -10.47 16.41
C GLU A 79 18.00 -10.75 16.77
N GLY A 80 17.07 -10.36 15.88
CA GLY A 80 15.64 -10.57 16.06
C GLY A 80 14.94 -9.51 16.93
N ARG A 81 15.69 -8.57 17.51
CA ARG A 81 15.15 -7.42 18.24
C ARG A 81 14.12 -6.67 17.41
N ARG A 82 13.04 -6.22 18.05
CA ARG A 82 11.94 -5.51 17.40
C ARG A 82 12.07 -4.01 17.56
N ILE A 83 12.55 -3.57 18.72
CA ILE A 83 12.72 -2.16 19.05
C ILE A 83 14.11 -1.88 19.63
N GLU A 84 14.52 -0.61 19.56
CA GLU A 84 15.74 -0.10 20.16
C GLU A 84 15.44 1.21 20.89
N ARG A 85 16.05 1.41 22.07
CA ARG A 85 15.93 2.66 22.82
C ARG A 85 16.72 3.76 22.10
N VAL A 86 16.07 4.90 21.88
CA VAL A 86 16.70 6.12 21.32
C VAL A 86 16.45 7.30 22.27
N GLU A 87 17.12 8.42 22.04
CA GLU A 87 17.08 9.61 22.91
C GLU A 87 15.65 10.08 23.22
N ASP A 88 14.79 10.10 22.19
CA ASP A 88 13.43 10.63 22.27
C ASP A 88 12.33 9.55 22.33
N GLY A 89 12.69 8.26 22.44
CA GLY A 89 11.69 7.19 22.44
C GLY A 89 12.21 5.80 22.12
N TRP A 90 11.45 5.10 21.26
CA TRP A 90 11.73 3.72 20.85
C TRP A 90 11.64 3.59 19.33
N LYS A 91 12.74 3.18 18.70
CA LYS A 91 12.81 2.98 17.25
C LYS A 91 12.39 1.55 16.90
N LEU A 92 11.52 1.40 15.91
CA LEU A 92 11.19 0.10 15.33
C LEU A 92 12.24 -0.28 14.28
N LEU A 93 13.06 -1.30 14.58
CA LEU A 93 14.27 -1.62 13.81
C LEU A 93 13.98 -2.00 12.35
N ASN A 94 12.99 -2.87 12.14
CA ASN A 94 12.59 -3.29 10.79
C ASN A 94 11.49 -2.40 10.17
N GLY A 95 11.07 -1.33 10.85
CA GLY A 95 9.93 -0.51 10.41
C GLY A 95 10.11 0.05 9.00
N GLN A 96 11.29 0.58 8.69
CA GLN A 96 11.58 1.20 7.40
C GLN A 96 11.56 0.19 6.24
N PHE A 97 12.11 -1.01 6.46
CA PHE A 97 12.09 -2.09 5.46
C PHE A 97 10.66 -2.44 5.04
N TYR A 98 9.76 -2.58 6.02
CA TYR A 98 8.36 -2.90 5.79
C TYR A 98 7.59 -1.75 5.14
N GLU A 99 7.88 -0.50 5.54
CA GLU A 99 7.33 0.71 4.92
C GLU A 99 7.71 0.80 3.43
N ASP A 100 8.98 0.60 3.10
CA ASP A 100 9.49 0.64 1.72
C ASP A 100 8.90 -0.47 0.86
N MET A 101 8.74 -1.67 1.42
CA MET A 101 8.07 -2.78 0.75
C MET A 101 6.62 -2.42 0.39
N MET A 102 5.85 -1.80 1.29
CA MET A 102 4.49 -1.34 1.00
C MET A 102 4.46 -0.26 -0.06
N ARG A 103 5.34 0.74 0.05
CA ARG A 103 5.44 1.82 -0.95
C ARG A 103 5.72 1.25 -2.33
N GLY A 104 6.61 0.25 -2.42
CA GLY A 104 6.89 -0.49 -3.65
C GLY A 104 5.67 -1.22 -4.20
N LEU A 105 4.94 -1.96 -3.37
CA LEU A 105 3.72 -2.67 -3.76
C LEU A 105 2.62 -1.73 -4.25
N ASN A 106 2.33 -0.67 -3.49
CA ASN A 106 1.31 0.32 -3.83
C ASN A 106 1.66 1.05 -5.14
N ARG A 107 2.93 1.43 -5.33
CA ARG A 107 3.40 2.05 -6.58
C ARG A 107 3.24 1.12 -7.78
N ARG A 108 3.53 -0.17 -7.63
CA ARG A 108 3.31 -1.17 -8.69
C ARG A 108 1.83 -1.33 -9.02
N ALA A 109 0.98 -1.46 -8.01
CA ALA A 109 -0.47 -1.61 -8.19
C ALA A 109 -1.08 -0.38 -8.88
N TYR A 110 -0.70 0.83 -8.45
CA TYR A 110 -1.11 2.08 -9.05
C TYR A 110 -0.70 2.17 -10.52
N LYS A 111 0.58 1.90 -10.85
CA LYS A 111 1.07 1.91 -12.23
C LYS A 111 0.33 0.89 -13.10
N ALA A 112 0.06 -0.30 -12.58
CA ALA A 112 -0.69 -1.32 -13.30
C ALA A 112 -2.13 -0.88 -13.61
N ALA A 113 -2.81 -0.22 -12.66
CA ALA A 113 -4.13 0.37 -12.87
C ALA A 113 -4.10 1.46 -13.93
N LYS A 114 -3.19 2.44 -13.82
CA LYS A 114 -3.03 3.51 -14.83
C LYS A 114 -2.71 2.98 -16.22
N GLN A 115 -1.90 1.94 -16.33
CA GLN A 115 -1.58 1.31 -17.62
C GLN A 115 -2.78 0.57 -18.22
N ARG A 116 -3.68 0.02 -17.38
CA ARG A 116 -4.95 -0.56 -17.84
C ARG A 116 -5.88 0.52 -18.40
N GLU A 117 -6.13 1.57 -17.62
CA GLU A 117 -6.94 2.73 -18.05
C GLU A 117 -6.40 3.36 -19.35
N TYR A 118 -5.08 3.54 -19.44
CA TYR A 118 -4.46 4.07 -20.66
C TYR A 118 -4.72 3.15 -21.86
N ARG A 119 -4.56 1.83 -21.71
CA ARG A 119 -4.82 0.88 -22.80
C ARG A 119 -6.29 0.85 -23.22
N GLU A 120 -7.22 0.97 -22.28
CA GLU A 120 -8.66 1.06 -22.56
C GLU A 120 -8.99 2.32 -23.34
N ARG A 121 -8.49 3.48 -22.90
CA ARG A 121 -8.64 4.74 -23.63
C ARG A 121 -8.05 4.66 -25.04
N GLN A 122 -6.89 4.05 -25.21
CA GLN A 122 -6.28 3.88 -26.53
C GLN A 122 -7.09 2.95 -27.44
N LYS A 123 -7.71 1.90 -26.89
CA LYS A 123 -8.62 1.04 -27.64
C LYS A 123 -9.86 1.79 -28.10
N GLU A 124 -10.46 2.59 -27.23
CA GLU A 124 -11.62 3.43 -27.55
C GLU A 124 -11.30 4.45 -28.64
N ILE A 125 -10.18 5.18 -28.50
CA ILE A 125 -9.72 6.13 -29.53
C ILE A 125 -9.50 5.42 -30.87
N ARG A 126 -8.88 4.24 -30.88
CA ARG A 126 -8.67 3.46 -32.12
C ARG A 126 -9.99 3.01 -32.74
N ARG A 127 -10.95 2.57 -31.92
CA ARG A 127 -12.29 2.16 -32.38
C ARG A 127 -13.03 3.32 -33.02
N VAL A 128 -13.10 4.47 -32.35
CA VAL A 128 -13.76 5.67 -32.89
C VAL A 128 -13.09 6.10 -34.19
N ARG A 129 -11.75 6.05 -34.24
CA ARG A 129 -11.01 6.36 -35.47
C ARG A 129 -11.36 5.38 -36.60
N SER A 130 -11.38 4.07 -36.36
CA SER A 130 -11.75 3.10 -37.40
C SER A 130 -13.20 3.27 -37.87
N GLU A 131 -14.14 3.56 -36.96
CA GLU A 131 -15.54 3.83 -37.31
C GLU A 131 -15.66 5.07 -38.21
N ASN A 132 -14.87 6.11 -37.93
CA ASN A 132 -14.79 7.31 -38.79
C ASN A 132 -14.15 7.02 -40.15
N ASP A 133 -13.02 6.31 -40.19
CA ASP A 133 -12.31 5.96 -41.43
C ASP A 133 -13.23 5.11 -42.34
N GLU A 134 -13.98 4.16 -41.77
CA GLU A 134 -14.96 3.35 -42.51
C GLU A 134 -16.12 4.20 -43.05
N ARG A 135 -16.62 5.14 -42.25
CA ARG A 135 -17.70 6.05 -42.66
C ARG A 135 -17.28 6.95 -43.81
N GLU A 136 -16.08 7.52 -43.74
CA GLU A 136 -15.50 8.34 -44.81
C GLU A 136 -15.34 7.52 -46.09
N ALA A 137 -14.85 6.29 -46.00
CA ALA A 137 -14.75 5.39 -47.15
C ALA A 137 -16.13 5.06 -47.78
N ARG A 138 -17.19 4.90 -46.98
CA ARG A 138 -18.56 4.70 -47.49
C ARG A 138 -19.07 5.94 -48.22
N PHE A 139 -18.82 7.13 -47.65
CA PHE A 139 -19.20 8.40 -48.26
C PHE A 139 -18.52 8.58 -49.63
N VAL A 140 -17.20 8.43 -49.70
CA VAL A 140 -16.41 8.58 -50.94
C VAL A 140 -16.90 7.64 -52.05
N ARG A 141 -17.25 6.38 -51.71
CA ARG A 141 -17.80 5.43 -52.70
C ARG A 141 -19.19 5.83 -53.20
N ALA A 142 -20.07 6.30 -52.31
CA ALA A 142 -21.42 6.71 -52.69
C ALA A 142 -21.40 7.96 -53.59
N ASP A 143 -20.55 8.93 -53.24
CA ASP A 143 -20.35 10.15 -54.01
C ASP A 143 -19.74 9.86 -55.39
N GLY A 144 -18.69 9.04 -55.45
CA GLY A 144 -18.05 8.63 -56.72
C GLY A 144 -18.97 7.84 -57.67
N ASN A 145 -20.00 7.17 -57.15
CA ASN A 145 -21.01 6.46 -57.94
C ASN A 145 -22.20 7.36 -58.36
N GLY A 146 -22.22 8.63 -57.95
CA GLY A 146 -23.34 9.56 -58.21
C GLY A 146 -24.58 9.32 -57.34
N GLU A 147 -24.47 8.54 -56.25
CA GLU A 147 -25.57 8.24 -55.33
C GLU A 147 -25.78 9.35 -54.28
N VAL A 148 -26.11 10.57 -54.74
CA VAL A 148 -26.15 11.80 -53.91
C VAL A 148 -27.00 11.65 -52.63
N SER A 149 -28.22 11.12 -52.73
CA SER A 149 -29.11 10.89 -51.57
C SER A 149 -28.51 9.95 -50.51
N LYS A 150 -27.61 9.05 -50.91
CA LYS A 150 -26.96 8.12 -49.99
C LYS A 150 -25.71 8.74 -49.35
N ALA A 151 -24.96 9.53 -50.12
CA ALA A 151 -23.85 10.32 -49.60
C ALA A 151 -24.33 11.32 -48.52
N ASP A 152 -25.43 12.04 -48.77
CA ASP A 152 -26.03 12.98 -47.83
C ASP A 152 -26.47 12.31 -46.52
N ARG A 153 -27.06 11.11 -46.62
CA ARG A 153 -27.45 10.32 -45.43
C ARG A 153 -26.25 9.93 -44.58
N ILE A 154 -25.16 9.47 -45.20
CA ILE A 154 -23.92 9.09 -44.49
C ILE A 154 -23.26 10.33 -43.87
N ALA A 155 -23.31 11.49 -44.54
CA ALA A 155 -22.81 12.75 -44.00
C ALA A 155 -23.60 13.22 -42.77
N ALA A 156 -24.92 12.97 -42.74
CA ALA A 156 -25.78 13.28 -41.60
C ALA A 156 -25.56 12.36 -40.36
N GLU A 157 -24.98 11.17 -40.51
CA GLU A 157 -24.69 10.22 -39.39
C GLU A 157 -23.66 10.74 -38.37
N GLY A 158 -23.05 11.92 -38.57
CA GLY A 158 -21.94 12.45 -37.76
C GLY A 158 -22.13 13.83 -37.17
N LEU A 159 -23.35 14.37 -37.23
CA LEU A 159 -23.79 15.53 -36.46
C LEU A 159 -24.53 15.03 -35.20
#